data_AF-A0A2E4KUR5-F1
#
_entry.id   AF-A0A2E4KUR5-F1
#
_cell.length_a   1.000
_cell.length_b   1.000
_cell.length_c   1.000
_cell.angle_alpha   90.00
_cell.angle_beta   90.00
_cell.angle_gamma   90.00
#
_symmetry.space_group_name_H-M   'P 1'
#
loop_
_entity.id
_entity.type
_entity.pdbx_description
1 polymer ?
#
loop_
_entity_poly.entity_id
_entity_poly.type
_entity_poly.pdbx_seq_one_letter_code
_entity_poly.pdbx_strand_id
1 'polypeptide(L)'
;MDKKKLTLPPTEVVDPDGREFDRLPVSEQLRRLLASQASAIDMVQKISHPIALAVEAAAERLRGGEGRLVYAGAGCSIRIGVQDGVELVPTFGWPMSRVAYLIAGGSRALSVSVEGAEDNASAARREVDNCSVSDLDVVIGITASGNTRFTCQILESSIARGALTIGVSSNPRGRLIEIADHPLVTATGSEVLAGSTRLGAGTAQKALLNCFSTALMTQLGRVLGNEMLCVRATNEKLKDRQARILAGQIDGIGEERAYQLLSEVNWDLRKGLLVASGWVEDEATLALAGERPFRELLSSR
;
A
#
# COMPACT_ATOMS: atom_id res chain seq x y z
N MET A 1 -24.87 3.19 36.18
CA MET A 1 -24.25 2.96 34.87
C MET A 1 -23.59 4.25 34.44
N ASP A 2 -22.29 4.37 34.66
CA ASP A 2 -21.51 5.52 34.19
C ASP A 2 -21.63 5.61 32.67
N LYS A 3 -22.16 6.74 32.17
CA LYS A 3 -22.00 7.11 30.78
C LYS A 3 -20.50 7.33 30.57
N LYS A 4 -19.78 6.32 30.06
CA LYS A 4 -18.41 6.47 29.55
C LYS A 4 -18.39 7.76 28.72
N LYS A 5 -17.68 8.78 29.20
CA LYS A 5 -17.47 10.03 28.44
C LYS A 5 -16.94 9.61 27.07
N LEU A 6 -17.74 9.79 26.03
CA LEU A 6 -17.35 9.45 24.67
C LEU A 6 -16.14 10.33 24.35
N THR A 7 -14.95 9.74 24.39
CA THR A 7 -13.74 10.50 24.10
C THR A 7 -13.62 10.51 22.58
N LEU A 8 -13.87 11.66 21.97
CA LEU A 8 -13.80 11.81 20.51
C LEU A 8 -12.40 11.40 20.02
N PRO A 9 -12.30 10.72 18.86
CA PRO A 9 -11.02 10.54 18.18
C PRO A 9 -10.35 11.91 17.98
N PRO A 10 -9.02 12.02 18.04
CA PRO A 10 -8.33 13.28 17.79
C PRO A 10 -8.74 13.95 16.47
N THR A 11 -9.03 13.13 15.45
CA THR A 11 -9.50 13.56 14.13
C THR A 11 -10.87 14.28 14.14
N GLU A 12 -11.66 14.08 15.19
CA GLU A 12 -13.00 14.69 15.38
C GLU A 12 -12.97 15.87 16.37
N VAL A 13 -11.82 16.14 17.00
CA VAL A 13 -11.67 17.29 17.89
C VAL A 13 -11.49 18.54 17.03
N VAL A 14 -12.32 19.56 17.30
CA VAL A 14 -12.20 20.87 16.64
C VAL A 14 -10.84 21.49 16.94
N ASP A 15 -10.12 21.87 15.89
CA ASP A 15 -8.89 22.66 16.01
C ASP A 15 -9.21 23.99 16.72
N PRO A 16 -8.63 24.27 17.90
CA PRO A 16 -8.85 25.52 18.62
C PRO A 16 -8.52 26.76 17.80
N ASP A 17 -7.50 26.67 16.93
CA ASP A 17 -7.08 27.76 16.05
C ASP A 17 -7.93 27.82 14.77
N GLY A 18 -8.80 26.83 14.54
CA GLY A 18 -9.64 26.66 13.37
C GLY A 18 -10.96 27.44 13.38
N ARG A 19 -11.36 28.06 14.50
CA ARG A 19 -12.72 28.64 14.67
C ARG A 19 -13.08 29.74 13.68
N GLU A 20 -12.10 30.52 13.25
CA GLU A 20 -12.29 31.65 12.33
C GLU A 20 -11.72 31.34 10.94
N PHE A 21 -11.48 30.06 10.61
CA PHE A 21 -10.86 29.65 9.34
C PHE A 21 -11.60 30.21 8.12
N ASP A 22 -12.93 30.26 8.17
CA ASP A 22 -13.80 30.81 7.13
C ASP A 22 -13.63 32.32 6.91
N ARG A 23 -13.10 33.05 7.90
CA ARG A 23 -12.87 34.50 7.83
C ARG A 23 -11.44 34.89 7.47
N LEU A 24 -10.52 33.94 7.43
CA LEU A 24 -9.14 34.19 7.03
C LEU A 24 -9.07 34.56 5.54
N PRO A 25 -8.12 35.43 5.14
CA PRO A 25 -7.80 35.58 3.72
C PRO A 25 -7.47 34.24 3.08
N VAL A 26 -7.84 34.05 1.81
CA VAL A 26 -7.63 32.78 1.09
C VAL A 26 -6.16 32.33 1.13
N SER A 27 -5.20 33.25 1.05
CA SER A 27 -3.77 32.94 1.18
C SER A 27 -3.43 32.28 2.52
N GLU A 28 -4.06 32.73 3.60
CA GLU A 28 -3.85 32.21 4.95
C GLU A 28 -4.59 30.88 5.16
N GLN A 29 -5.79 30.72 4.59
CA GLN A 29 -6.47 29.42 4.52
C GLN A 29 -5.60 28.36 3.83
N LEU A 30 -5.02 28.71 2.67
CA LEU A 30 -4.11 27.83 1.92
C LEU A 30 -2.84 27.51 2.72
N ARG A 31 -2.24 28.51 3.38
CA ARG A 31 -1.05 28.31 4.23
C ARG A 31 -1.33 27.27 5.33
N ARG A 32 -2.46 27.37 6.01
CA ARG A 32 -2.85 26.42 7.06
C ARG A 32 -3.13 25.01 6.52
N LEU A 33 -3.84 24.92 5.40
CA LEU A 33 -4.09 23.63 4.73
C LEU A 33 -2.76 22.95 4.36
N LEU A 34 -1.84 23.65 3.70
CA LEU A 34 -0.54 23.11 3.30
C LEU A 34 0.32 22.71 4.50
N ALA A 35 0.31 23.49 5.59
CA ALA A 35 1.02 23.15 6.82
C ALA A 35 0.50 21.84 7.45
N SER A 36 -0.82 21.62 7.44
CA SER A 36 -1.42 20.36 7.91
C SER A 36 -1.00 19.16 7.05
N GLN A 37 -0.92 19.34 5.73
CA GLN A 37 -0.41 18.31 4.82
C GLN A 37 1.05 17.95 5.12
N ALA A 38 1.92 18.94 5.32
CA ALA A 38 3.32 18.72 5.67
C ALA A 38 3.46 17.98 7.00
N SER A 39 2.71 18.41 8.03
CA SER A 39 2.72 17.76 9.35
C SER A 39 2.26 16.30 9.28
N ALA A 40 1.31 15.99 8.40
CA ALA A 40 0.87 14.61 8.17
C ALA A 40 2.01 13.71 7.66
N ILE A 41 2.88 14.22 6.78
CA ILE A 41 4.07 13.49 6.30
C ILE A 41 5.07 13.26 7.45
N ASP A 42 5.29 14.26 8.30
CA ASP A 42 6.17 14.12 9.47
C ASP A 42 5.68 13.00 10.41
N MET A 43 4.37 12.81 10.55
CA MET A 43 3.81 11.72 11.36
C MET A 43 4.09 10.34 10.75
N VAL A 44 4.12 10.22 9.43
CA VAL A 44 4.51 8.96 8.75
C VAL A 44 5.99 8.68 9.01
N GLN A 45 6.85 9.68 8.93
CA GLN A 45 8.28 9.53 9.18
C GLN A 45 8.57 8.98 10.60
N LYS A 46 7.83 9.46 11.60
CA LYS A 46 7.95 9.02 13.01
C LYS A 46 7.66 7.54 13.23
N ILE A 47 6.91 6.89 12.33
CA ILE A 47 6.55 5.47 12.43
C ILE A 47 7.24 4.60 11.37
N SER A 48 8.33 5.08 10.79
CA SER A 48 9.13 4.33 9.80
C SER A 48 9.56 2.94 10.27
N HIS A 49 9.92 2.78 11.55
CA HIS A 49 10.28 1.48 12.10
C HIS A 49 9.08 0.49 12.18
N PRO A 50 7.91 0.85 12.74
CA PRO A 50 6.70 0.04 12.61
C PRO A 50 6.32 -0.33 11.17
N ILE A 51 6.47 0.60 10.22
CA ILE A 51 6.23 0.32 8.79
C ILE A 51 7.21 -0.76 8.29
N ALA A 52 8.49 -0.67 8.64
CA ALA A 52 9.49 -1.65 8.22
C ALA A 52 9.14 -3.06 8.73
N LEU A 53 8.74 -3.21 10.00
CA LEU A 53 8.32 -4.50 10.57
C LEU A 53 7.10 -5.08 9.83
N ALA A 54 6.13 -4.23 9.49
CA ALA A 54 4.96 -4.66 8.71
C ALA A 54 5.35 -5.09 7.28
N VAL A 55 6.29 -4.39 6.65
CA VAL A 55 6.82 -4.74 5.33
C VAL A 55 7.53 -6.10 5.36
N GLU A 56 8.38 -6.35 6.36
CA GLU A 56 9.09 -7.62 6.51
C GLU A 56 8.13 -8.79 6.70
N ALA A 57 7.12 -8.64 7.57
CA ALA A 57 6.11 -9.67 7.80
C ALA A 57 5.24 -9.92 6.55
N ALA A 58 4.85 -8.85 5.84
CA ALA A 58 4.09 -8.97 4.61
C ALA A 58 4.91 -9.61 3.47
N ALA A 59 6.20 -9.27 3.37
CA ALA A 59 7.09 -9.88 2.39
C ALA A 59 7.22 -11.38 2.64
N GLU A 60 7.43 -11.79 3.89
CA GLU A 60 7.51 -13.22 4.25
C GLU A 60 6.21 -13.96 3.93
N ARG A 61 5.06 -13.36 4.24
CA ARG A 61 3.74 -13.96 3.94
C ARG A 61 3.51 -14.16 2.44
N LEU A 62 3.96 -13.21 1.62
CA LEU A 62 3.66 -13.18 0.19
C LEU A 62 4.70 -13.89 -0.68
N ARG A 63 5.93 -14.07 -0.18
CA ARG A 63 7.07 -14.53 -0.96
C ARG A 63 6.80 -15.87 -1.67
N GLY A 64 6.82 -15.85 -2.99
CA GLY A 64 6.76 -17.06 -3.84
C GLY A 64 5.44 -17.83 -3.76
N GLY A 65 4.42 -17.25 -3.14
CA GLY A 65 3.11 -17.85 -2.94
C GLY A 65 1.99 -17.17 -3.73
N GLU A 66 0.77 -17.66 -3.54
CA GLU A 66 -0.45 -17.13 -4.18
C GLU A 66 -1.18 -16.09 -3.30
N GLY A 67 -0.65 -15.81 -2.11
CA GLY A 67 -1.22 -14.86 -1.15
C GLY A 67 -1.43 -13.48 -1.74
N ARG A 68 -2.47 -12.76 -1.29
CA ARG A 68 -2.89 -11.49 -1.90
C ARG A 68 -2.68 -10.33 -0.93
N LEU A 69 -2.49 -9.14 -1.50
CA LEU A 69 -2.59 -7.89 -0.76
C LEU A 69 -4.04 -7.39 -0.85
N VAL A 70 -4.74 -7.38 0.29
CA VAL A 70 -6.17 -7.07 0.37
C VAL A 70 -6.36 -5.74 1.09
N TYR A 71 -6.90 -4.73 0.41
CA TYR A 71 -7.17 -3.42 1.02
C TYR A 71 -8.63 -3.35 1.46
N ALA A 72 -8.87 -2.87 2.69
CA ALA A 72 -10.19 -2.81 3.29
C ALA A 72 -10.49 -1.44 3.90
N GLY A 73 -11.68 -0.91 3.65
CA GLY A 73 -12.07 0.38 4.24
C GLY A 73 -13.37 0.95 3.71
N ALA A 74 -13.61 2.22 4.08
CA ALA A 74 -14.74 3.03 3.63
C ALA A 74 -14.27 4.42 3.16
N GLY A 75 -15.10 5.09 2.38
CA GLY A 75 -14.92 6.50 2.01
C GLY A 75 -13.55 6.84 1.41
N CYS A 76 -12.92 7.90 1.90
CA CYS A 76 -11.61 8.36 1.42
C CYS A 76 -10.50 7.31 1.63
N SER A 77 -10.51 6.62 2.78
CA SER A 77 -9.47 5.65 3.14
C SER A 77 -9.38 4.49 2.15
N ILE A 78 -10.50 3.90 1.75
CA ILE A 78 -10.47 2.82 0.75
C ILE A 78 -10.18 3.32 -0.67
N ARG A 79 -10.54 4.56 -1.01
CA ARG A 79 -10.16 5.13 -2.31
C ARG A 79 -8.64 5.28 -2.43
N ILE A 80 -7.98 5.70 -1.34
CA ILE A 80 -6.52 5.75 -1.25
C ILE A 80 -5.92 4.33 -1.31
N GLY A 81 -6.49 3.36 -0.60
CA GLY A 81 -6.06 1.96 -0.67
C GLY A 81 -6.20 1.35 -2.07
N VAL A 82 -7.32 1.63 -2.76
CA VAL A 82 -7.53 1.22 -4.15
C VAL A 82 -6.50 1.87 -5.06
N GLN A 83 -6.22 3.16 -4.91
CA GLN A 83 -5.19 3.85 -5.69
C GLN A 83 -3.84 3.15 -5.57
N ASP A 84 -3.37 2.87 -4.36
CA ASP A 84 -2.10 2.19 -4.14
C ASP A 84 -2.09 0.79 -4.79
N GLY A 85 -3.13 -0.01 -4.54
CA GLY A 85 -3.23 -1.37 -5.08
C GLY A 85 -3.28 -1.44 -6.61
N VAL A 86 -4.01 -0.55 -7.28
CA VAL A 86 -4.11 -0.58 -8.76
C VAL A 86 -2.81 -0.18 -9.43
N GLU A 87 -2.01 0.67 -8.78
CA GLU A 87 -0.72 1.13 -9.27
C GLU A 87 0.36 0.04 -9.17
N LEU A 88 0.17 -1.01 -8.37
CA LEU A 88 1.14 -2.12 -8.24
C LEU A 88 1.33 -2.91 -9.54
N VAL A 89 0.26 -3.05 -10.32
CA VAL A 89 0.25 -3.85 -11.54
C VAL A 89 1.10 -3.21 -12.64
N PRO A 90 0.89 -1.93 -13.03
CA PRO A 90 1.73 -1.30 -14.05
C PRO A 90 3.15 -0.98 -13.56
N THR A 91 3.35 -0.78 -12.25
CA THR A 91 4.63 -0.35 -11.66
C THR A 91 5.55 -1.54 -11.38
N PHE A 92 5.02 -2.57 -10.73
CA PHE A 92 5.80 -3.72 -10.24
C PHE A 92 5.45 -5.03 -10.92
N GLY A 93 4.57 -5.01 -11.94
CA GLY A 93 4.09 -6.23 -12.59
C GLY A 93 3.38 -7.16 -11.62
N TRP A 94 2.82 -6.61 -10.53
CA TRP A 94 2.13 -7.39 -9.51
C TRP A 94 0.86 -8.02 -10.12
N PRO A 95 0.62 -9.33 -9.93
CA PRO A 95 -0.53 -9.98 -10.58
C PRO A 95 -1.86 -9.41 -10.06
N MET A 96 -2.81 -9.17 -10.97
CA MET A 96 -4.17 -8.75 -10.60
C MET A 96 -4.87 -9.74 -9.65
N SER A 97 -4.56 -11.04 -9.78
CA SER A 97 -5.07 -12.08 -8.87
C SER A 97 -4.52 -11.96 -7.45
N ARG A 98 -3.42 -11.22 -7.26
CA ARG A 98 -2.76 -10.98 -5.97
C ARG A 98 -3.11 -9.64 -5.34
N VAL A 99 -4.18 -9.00 -5.81
CA VAL A 99 -4.77 -7.78 -5.21
C VAL A 99 -6.27 -7.97 -5.03
N ALA A 100 -6.80 -7.57 -3.89
CA ALA A 100 -8.25 -7.53 -3.67
C ALA A 100 -8.65 -6.28 -2.88
N TYR A 101 -9.94 -5.93 -2.98
CA TYR A 101 -10.49 -4.74 -2.33
C TYR A 101 -11.81 -5.08 -1.64
N LEU A 102 -11.89 -4.81 -0.34
CA LEU A 102 -13.09 -4.97 0.47
C LEU A 102 -13.65 -3.58 0.78
N ILE A 103 -14.64 -3.16 -0.01
CA ILE A 103 -15.08 -1.77 -0.08
C ILE A 103 -16.44 -1.63 0.59
N ALA A 104 -16.54 -0.79 1.62
CA ALA A 104 -17.83 -0.47 2.21
C ALA A 104 -18.75 0.16 1.15
N GLY A 105 -19.87 -0.50 0.83
CA GLY A 105 -20.81 -0.06 -0.20
C GLY A 105 -20.48 -0.55 -1.62
N GLY A 106 -19.49 -1.44 -1.76
CA GLY A 106 -19.10 -2.06 -3.02
C GLY A 106 -18.36 -1.11 -3.97
N SER A 107 -18.06 -1.57 -5.19
CA SER A 107 -17.28 -0.81 -6.17
C SER A 107 -17.87 0.55 -6.53
N ARG A 108 -19.20 0.71 -6.50
CA ARG A 108 -19.89 1.99 -6.71
C ARG A 108 -19.46 3.06 -5.69
N ALA A 109 -19.07 2.65 -4.48
CA ALA A 109 -18.61 3.54 -3.42
C ALA A 109 -17.30 4.28 -3.77
N LEU A 110 -16.58 3.84 -4.81
CA LEU A 110 -15.38 4.51 -5.32
C LEU A 110 -15.69 5.79 -6.10
N SER A 111 -16.88 5.89 -6.68
CA SER A 111 -17.31 7.08 -7.45
C SER A 111 -18.36 7.89 -6.71
N VAL A 112 -19.24 7.24 -5.94
CA VAL A 112 -20.35 7.90 -5.24
C VAL A 112 -20.38 7.44 -3.79
N SER A 113 -20.40 8.36 -2.83
CA SER A 113 -20.49 7.99 -1.41
C SER A 113 -21.78 7.22 -1.11
N VAL A 114 -21.67 6.14 -0.34
CA VAL A 114 -22.80 5.31 0.09
C VAL A 114 -22.98 5.49 1.59
N GLU A 115 -24.05 6.18 1.98
CA GLU A 115 -24.35 6.48 3.38
C GLU A 115 -24.62 5.20 4.19
N GLY A 116 -24.11 5.13 5.41
CA GLY A 116 -24.30 4.00 6.34
C GLY A 116 -23.56 2.70 5.98
N ALA A 117 -22.85 2.65 4.85
CA ALA A 117 -22.10 1.45 4.45
C ALA A 117 -20.97 1.10 5.45
N GLU A 118 -20.38 2.13 6.07
CA GLU A 118 -19.28 2.01 7.03
C GLU A 118 -19.67 1.38 8.38
N ASP A 119 -20.97 1.33 8.68
CA ASP A 119 -21.51 0.74 9.91
C ASP A 119 -21.97 -0.72 9.75
N ASN A 120 -21.95 -1.27 8.53
CA ASN A 120 -22.55 -2.56 8.22
C ASN A 120 -21.58 -3.75 8.46
N ALA A 121 -21.51 -4.21 9.70
CA ALA A 121 -20.70 -5.38 10.08
C ALA A 121 -21.14 -6.69 9.38
N SER A 122 -22.42 -6.84 9.05
CA SER A 122 -22.89 -8.05 8.33
C SER A 122 -22.35 -8.08 6.89
N ALA A 123 -22.27 -6.92 6.24
CA ALA A 123 -21.68 -6.79 4.92
C ALA A 123 -20.19 -7.07 4.95
N ALA A 124 -19.47 -6.56 5.95
CA ALA A 124 -18.05 -6.84 6.14
C ALA A 124 -17.74 -8.35 6.16
N ARG A 125 -18.50 -9.13 6.94
CA ARG A 125 -18.33 -10.61 6.97
C ARG A 125 -18.56 -11.25 5.61
N ARG A 126 -19.65 -10.87 4.92
CA ARG A 126 -19.95 -11.40 3.58
C ARG A 126 -18.85 -11.05 2.57
N GLU A 127 -18.27 -9.85 2.64
CA GLU A 127 -17.17 -9.45 1.76
C GLU A 127 -15.91 -10.31 2.00
N VAL A 128 -15.58 -10.58 3.26
CA VAL A 128 -14.46 -11.48 3.62
C VAL A 128 -14.71 -12.90 3.11
N ASP A 129 -15.94 -13.40 3.27
CA ASP A 129 -16.35 -14.72 2.79
C ASP A 129 -16.30 -14.81 1.26
N ASN A 130 -16.87 -13.83 0.55
CA ASN A 130 -16.91 -13.77 -0.91
C ASN A 130 -15.51 -13.62 -1.50
N CYS A 131 -14.65 -12.83 -0.86
CA CYS A 131 -13.24 -12.69 -1.25
C CYS A 131 -12.42 -13.95 -0.92
N SER A 132 -12.98 -14.90 -0.16
CA SER A 132 -12.28 -16.10 0.30
C SER A 132 -10.95 -15.75 0.96
N VAL A 133 -10.96 -14.79 1.89
CA VAL A 133 -9.75 -14.43 2.65
C VAL A 133 -9.23 -15.67 3.37
N SER A 134 -7.90 -15.85 3.31
CA SER A 134 -7.18 -17.01 3.84
C SER A 134 -5.94 -16.60 4.63
N ASP A 135 -5.29 -17.59 5.23
CA ASP A 135 -4.01 -17.47 5.92
C ASP A 135 -2.84 -17.11 5.00
N LEU A 136 -3.01 -17.19 3.68
CA LEU A 136 -2.00 -16.71 2.71
C LEU A 136 -2.05 -15.19 2.52
N ASP A 137 -3.15 -14.53 2.90
CA ASP A 137 -3.39 -13.13 2.58
C ASP A 137 -2.77 -12.17 3.59
N VAL A 138 -2.44 -10.96 3.11
CA VAL A 138 -2.13 -9.78 3.92
C VAL A 138 -3.30 -8.80 3.78
N VAL A 139 -4.00 -8.51 4.88
CA VAL A 139 -5.18 -7.62 4.88
C VAL A 139 -4.83 -6.29 5.55
N ILE A 140 -4.92 -5.21 4.79
CA ILE A 140 -4.69 -3.84 5.25
C ILE A 140 -6.03 -3.15 5.48
N GLY A 141 -6.41 -3.00 6.75
CA GLY A 141 -7.55 -2.18 7.16
C GLY A 141 -7.16 -0.71 7.27
N ILE A 142 -7.92 0.19 6.65
CA ILE A 142 -7.62 1.63 6.63
C ILE A 142 -8.83 2.41 7.15
N THR A 143 -8.64 3.15 8.25
CA THR A 143 -9.63 4.13 8.74
C THR A 143 -8.98 5.22 9.59
N ALA A 144 -9.24 6.49 9.25
CA ALA A 144 -8.71 7.63 10.00
C ALA A 144 -9.17 7.63 11.47
N SER A 145 -10.46 7.34 11.72
CA SER A 145 -11.03 7.33 13.08
C SER A 145 -10.59 6.13 13.91
N GLY A 146 -10.15 5.06 13.24
CA GLY A 146 -9.75 3.80 13.87
C GLY A 146 -10.92 2.96 14.38
N ASN A 147 -12.16 3.40 14.19
CA ASN A 147 -13.35 2.79 14.77
C ASN A 147 -14.44 2.47 13.74
N THR A 148 -14.17 2.65 12.44
CA THR A 148 -15.10 2.28 11.36
C THR A 148 -15.49 0.81 11.48
N ARG A 149 -16.77 0.53 11.75
CA ARG A 149 -17.24 -0.82 12.11
C ARG A 149 -17.01 -1.82 11.00
N PHE A 150 -17.27 -1.43 9.74
CA PHE A 150 -17.03 -2.27 8.57
C PHE A 150 -15.56 -2.71 8.50
N THR A 151 -14.63 -1.76 8.61
CA THR A 151 -13.19 -2.04 8.54
C THR A 151 -12.71 -2.88 9.71
N CYS A 152 -13.13 -2.58 10.94
CA CYS A 152 -12.76 -3.38 12.12
C CYS A 152 -13.29 -4.81 12.00
N GLN A 153 -14.53 -4.99 11.54
CA GLN A 153 -15.12 -6.31 11.37
C GLN A 153 -14.43 -7.11 10.27
N ILE A 154 -13.98 -6.48 9.18
CA ILE A 154 -13.14 -7.15 8.18
C ILE A 154 -11.89 -7.70 8.85
N LEU A 155 -11.16 -6.84 9.57
CA LEU A 155 -9.89 -7.21 10.17
C LEU A 155 -10.06 -8.37 11.17
N GLU A 156 -11.06 -8.31 12.05
CA GLU A 156 -11.40 -9.40 12.97
C GLU A 156 -11.72 -10.72 12.26
N SER A 157 -12.48 -10.65 11.16
CA SER A 157 -12.86 -11.84 10.40
C SER A 157 -11.67 -12.43 9.63
N SER A 158 -10.76 -11.59 9.16
CA SER A 158 -9.50 -11.99 8.52
C SER A 158 -8.52 -12.62 9.50
N ILE A 159 -8.42 -12.09 10.72
CA ILE A 159 -7.63 -12.68 11.82
C ILE A 159 -8.15 -14.09 12.14
N ALA A 160 -9.46 -14.25 12.25
CA ALA A 160 -10.08 -15.56 12.50
C ALA A 160 -9.80 -16.59 11.38
N ARG A 161 -9.37 -16.14 10.19
CA ARG A 161 -8.98 -16.95 9.04
C ARG A 161 -7.45 -17.11 8.91
N GLY A 162 -6.66 -16.56 9.83
CA GLY A 162 -5.20 -16.66 9.86
C GLY A 162 -4.46 -15.66 8.96
N ALA A 163 -5.16 -14.72 8.33
CA ALA A 163 -4.54 -13.70 7.50
C ALA A 163 -3.62 -12.78 8.34
N LEU A 164 -2.53 -12.30 7.76
CA LEU A 164 -1.71 -11.26 8.39
C LEU A 164 -2.47 -9.95 8.30
N THR A 165 -2.58 -9.22 9.40
CA THR A 165 -3.36 -7.98 9.42
C THR A 165 -2.54 -6.74 9.75
N ILE A 166 -2.79 -5.69 8.98
CA ILE A 166 -2.17 -4.38 9.14
C ILE A 166 -3.30 -3.36 9.35
N GLY A 167 -3.23 -2.61 10.45
CA GLY A 167 -4.23 -1.59 10.79
C GLY A 167 -3.65 -0.19 10.61
N VAL A 168 -4.17 0.60 9.68
CA VAL A 168 -3.74 1.98 9.44
C VAL A 168 -4.77 2.96 9.99
N SER A 169 -4.37 3.78 10.96
CA SER A 169 -5.25 4.78 11.56
C SER A 169 -4.53 6.04 12.04
N SER A 170 -5.29 7.13 12.15
CA SER A 170 -4.81 8.36 12.78
C SER A 170 -5.21 8.48 14.25
N ASN A 171 -6.00 7.52 14.75
CA ASN A 171 -6.39 7.45 16.14
C ASN A 171 -5.54 6.41 16.91
N PRO A 172 -4.67 6.82 17.84
CA PRO A 172 -3.85 5.90 18.64
C PRO A 172 -4.67 4.98 19.57
N ARG A 173 -5.95 5.29 19.78
CA ARG A 173 -6.88 4.51 20.61
C ARG A 173 -8.04 3.94 19.78
N GLY A 174 -7.81 3.73 18.49
CA GLY A 174 -8.79 3.14 17.59
C GLY A 174 -8.85 1.62 17.78
N ARG A 175 -10.06 1.04 17.77
CA ARG A 175 -10.26 -0.42 17.82
C ARG A 175 -9.42 -1.15 16.77
N LEU A 176 -9.31 -0.60 15.56
CA LEU A 176 -8.52 -1.19 14.47
C LEU A 176 -7.06 -1.45 14.87
N ILE A 177 -6.47 -0.54 15.65
CA ILE A 177 -5.08 -0.59 16.11
C ILE A 177 -4.92 -1.61 17.24
N GLU A 178 -5.95 -1.79 18.08
CA GLU A 178 -5.93 -2.78 19.17
C GLU A 178 -5.97 -4.22 18.65
N ILE A 179 -6.59 -4.46 17.50
CA ILE A 179 -6.82 -5.81 16.96
C ILE A 179 -5.79 -6.24 15.89
N ALA A 180 -5.10 -5.31 15.23
CA ALA A 180 -4.21 -5.63 14.12
C ALA A 180 -2.89 -6.27 14.61
N ASP A 181 -2.34 -7.21 13.84
CA ASP A 181 -0.99 -7.75 14.11
C ASP A 181 0.08 -6.66 13.99
N HIS A 182 -0.06 -5.80 12.98
CA HIS A 182 0.79 -4.64 12.76
C HIS A 182 -0.02 -3.33 12.81
N PRO A 183 -0.11 -2.69 13.99
CA PRO A 183 -0.71 -1.37 14.13
C PRO A 183 0.20 -0.27 13.59
N LEU A 184 -0.30 0.51 12.62
CA LEU A 184 0.38 1.66 12.03
C LEU A 184 -0.41 2.95 12.32
N VAL A 185 0.06 3.71 13.31
CA VAL A 185 -0.62 4.90 13.83
C VAL A 185 0.01 6.19 13.31
N THR A 186 -0.66 6.89 12.40
CA THR A 186 -0.26 8.21 11.92
C THR A 186 -1.01 9.29 12.70
N ALA A 187 -0.54 9.65 13.89
CA ALA A 187 -1.22 10.56 14.82
C ALA A 187 -1.25 12.02 14.32
N THR A 188 -2.01 12.31 13.26
CA THR A 188 -2.12 13.62 12.59
C THR A 188 -2.84 14.68 13.44
N GLY A 189 -3.54 14.28 14.49
CA GLY A 189 -4.29 15.19 15.36
C GLY A 189 -5.58 15.70 14.73
N SER A 190 -5.99 16.90 15.15
CA SER A 190 -7.17 17.60 14.63
C SER A 190 -6.96 18.04 13.19
N GLU A 191 -8.01 17.94 12.38
CA GLU A 191 -8.01 18.46 11.02
C GLU A 191 -8.28 19.98 11.02
N VAL A 192 -7.70 20.69 10.04
CA VAL A 192 -7.94 22.14 9.84
C VAL A 192 -9.43 22.43 9.66
N LEU A 193 -10.12 21.56 8.93
CA LEU A 193 -11.58 21.49 8.91
C LEU A 193 -12.00 20.31 9.78
N ALA A 194 -12.60 20.57 10.94
CA ALA A 194 -12.95 19.55 11.92
C ALA A 194 -13.70 18.37 11.28
N GLY A 195 -13.22 17.14 11.53
CA GLY A 195 -13.79 15.90 10.98
C GLY A 195 -13.47 15.62 9.50
N SER A 196 -12.86 16.55 8.76
CA SER A 196 -12.52 16.37 7.34
C SER A 196 -11.24 15.56 7.14
N THR A 197 -11.27 14.29 7.56
CA THR A 197 -10.12 13.35 7.53
C THR A 197 -9.60 13.01 6.12
N ARG A 198 -10.30 13.43 5.06
CA ARG A 198 -9.76 13.43 3.69
C ARG A 198 -8.54 14.34 3.49
N LEU A 199 -8.19 15.16 4.49
CA LEU A 199 -7.08 16.11 4.47
C LEU A 199 -5.82 15.49 5.08
N GLY A 200 -5.43 15.86 6.30
CA GLY A 200 -4.16 15.44 6.90
C GLY A 200 -4.08 13.92 7.07
N ALA A 201 -5.10 13.30 7.65
CA ALA A 201 -5.16 11.85 7.82
C ALA A 201 -5.10 11.10 6.48
N GLY A 202 -5.83 11.58 5.45
CA GLY A 202 -5.78 11.01 4.10
C GLY A 202 -4.40 11.10 3.46
N THR A 203 -3.70 12.22 3.64
CA THR A 203 -2.32 12.38 3.13
C THR A 203 -1.33 11.49 3.85
N ALA A 204 -1.46 11.34 5.17
CA ALA A 204 -0.66 10.37 5.91
C ALA A 204 -0.93 8.93 5.43
N GLN A 205 -2.19 8.56 5.20
CA GLN A 205 -2.57 7.24 4.65
C GLN A 205 -1.93 7.01 3.28
N LYS A 206 -2.02 7.98 2.37
CA LYS A 206 -1.42 7.87 1.03
C LYS A 206 0.10 7.69 1.10
N ALA A 207 0.78 8.56 1.83
CA ALA A 207 2.23 8.51 1.96
C ALA A 207 2.68 7.19 2.59
N LEU A 208 2.00 6.74 3.66
CA LEU A 208 2.27 5.47 4.31
C LEU A 208 2.11 4.29 3.36
N LEU A 209 0.98 4.20 2.64
CA LEU A 209 0.74 3.07 1.74
C LEU A 209 1.76 3.03 0.60
N ASN A 210 2.10 4.18 0.00
CA ASN A 210 3.12 4.22 -1.04
C ASN A 210 4.51 3.81 -0.52
N CYS A 211 4.88 4.22 0.70
CA CYS A 211 6.12 3.78 1.34
C CYS A 211 6.10 2.27 1.61
N PHE A 212 5.01 1.77 2.19
CA PHE A 212 4.82 0.35 2.51
C PHE A 212 4.87 -0.52 1.25
N SER A 213 4.06 -0.20 0.24
CA SER A 213 3.92 -1.01 -0.97
C SER A 213 5.19 -0.99 -1.82
N THR A 214 5.85 0.16 -1.95
CA THR A 214 7.13 0.25 -2.66
C THR A 214 8.23 -0.55 -1.97
N ALA A 215 8.32 -0.47 -0.63
CA ALA A 215 9.30 -1.25 0.13
C ALA A 215 8.99 -2.76 0.06
N LEU A 216 7.73 -3.15 0.17
CA LEU A 216 7.28 -4.53 0.00
C LEU A 216 7.65 -5.09 -1.38
N MET A 217 7.34 -4.36 -2.45
CA MET A 217 7.67 -4.80 -3.82
C MET A 217 9.18 -4.87 -4.05
N THR A 218 9.96 -4.04 -3.36
CA THR A 218 11.43 -4.14 -3.35
C THR A 218 11.90 -5.43 -2.67
N GLN A 219 11.32 -5.78 -1.51
CA GLN A 219 11.61 -7.04 -0.82
C GLN A 219 11.19 -8.27 -1.63
N LEU A 220 10.19 -8.12 -2.50
CA LEU A 220 9.71 -9.17 -3.42
C LEU A 220 10.43 -9.19 -4.78
N GLY A 221 11.58 -8.52 -4.88
CA GLY A 221 12.47 -8.61 -6.06
C GLY A 221 11.95 -7.90 -7.31
N ARG A 222 11.06 -6.91 -7.15
CA ARG A 222 10.50 -6.14 -8.27
C ARG A 222 11.30 -4.88 -8.61
N VAL A 223 12.32 -4.56 -7.81
CA VAL A 223 13.16 -3.37 -7.90
C VAL A 223 14.64 -3.76 -7.77
N LEU A 224 15.53 -3.09 -8.50
CA LEU A 224 16.99 -3.17 -8.35
C LEU A 224 17.57 -1.74 -8.27
N GLY A 225 18.23 -1.42 -7.16
CA GLY A 225 18.64 -0.03 -6.90
C GLY A 225 17.41 0.87 -6.83
N ASN A 226 17.27 1.77 -7.80
CA ASN A 226 16.09 2.62 -7.98
C ASN A 226 15.34 2.36 -9.31
N GLU A 227 15.62 1.22 -9.97
CA GLU A 227 14.96 0.84 -11.24
C GLU A 227 13.83 -0.16 -11.02
N MET A 228 12.70 0.09 -11.70
CA MET A 228 11.55 -0.81 -11.71
C MET A 228 11.77 -1.92 -12.74
N LEU A 229 11.83 -3.17 -12.28
CA LEU A 229 12.23 -4.29 -13.15
C LEU A 229 11.07 -4.93 -13.92
N CYS A 230 9.83 -4.63 -13.54
CA CYS A 230 8.65 -5.34 -14.05
C CYS A 230 7.75 -4.45 -14.94
N VAL A 231 8.27 -3.31 -15.39
CA VAL A 231 7.55 -2.43 -16.32
C VAL A 231 7.41 -3.15 -17.66
N ARG A 232 6.17 -3.32 -18.15
CA ARG A 232 5.91 -3.99 -19.44
C ARG A 232 6.40 -3.11 -20.60
N ALA A 233 7.30 -3.63 -21.43
CA ALA A 233 7.78 -2.94 -22.63
C ALA A 233 6.80 -3.03 -23.80
N THR A 234 5.70 -2.26 -23.73
CA THR A 234 4.62 -2.27 -24.73
C THR A 234 4.90 -1.39 -25.96
N ASN A 235 5.97 -0.59 -25.94
CA ASN A 235 6.37 0.29 -27.04
C ASN A 235 7.89 0.40 -27.11
N GLU A 236 8.42 0.92 -28.22
CA GLU A 236 9.86 1.07 -28.47
C GLU A 236 10.57 1.86 -27.37
N LYS A 237 9.99 2.99 -26.91
CA LYS A 237 10.59 3.79 -25.82
C LYS A 237 10.82 2.97 -24.54
N LEU A 238 9.89 2.07 -24.20
CA LEU A 238 10.01 1.21 -23.02
C LEU A 238 11.00 0.06 -23.26
N LYS A 239 11.07 -0.46 -24.49
CA LYS A 239 12.09 -1.45 -24.90
C LYS A 239 13.50 -0.86 -24.78
N ASP A 240 13.72 0.34 -25.33
CA ASP A 240 14.99 1.06 -25.24
C ASP A 240 15.36 1.37 -23.78
N ARG A 241 14.36 1.74 -22.96
CA ARG A 241 14.57 1.91 -21.52
C ARG A 241 15.05 0.63 -20.86
N GLN A 242 14.42 -0.52 -21.11
CA GLN A 242 14.85 -1.78 -20.51
C GLN A 242 16.26 -2.16 -20.97
N ALA A 243 16.61 -1.96 -22.24
CA ALA A 243 17.96 -2.22 -22.76
C ALA A 243 19.02 -1.34 -22.06
N ARG A 244 18.74 -0.06 -21.85
CA ARG A 244 19.61 0.85 -21.07
C ARG A 244 19.76 0.42 -19.62
N ILE A 245 18.68 -0.02 -18.98
CA ILE A 245 18.75 -0.53 -17.60
C ILE A 245 19.66 -1.76 -17.56
N LEU A 246 19.46 -2.74 -18.45
CA LEU A 246 20.28 -3.95 -18.47
C LEU A 246 21.77 -3.62 -18.71
N ALA A 247 22.07 -2.83 -19.74
CA ALA A 247 23.45 -2.43 -20.07
C ALA A 247 24.11 -1.64 -18.92
N GLY A 248 23.35 -0.82 -18.19
CA GLY A 248 23.85 -0.07 -17.05
C GLY A 248 24.00 -0.88 -15.75
N GLN A 249 23.39 -2.07 -15.65
CA GLN A 249 23.49 -2.93 -14.48
C GLN A 249 24.52 -4.07 -14.64
N ILE A 250 24.88 -4.43 -15.88
CA ILE A 250 25.79 -5.55 -16.18
C ILE A 250 27.02 -5.05 -16.94
N ASP A 251 28.19 -5.14 -16.31
CA ASP A 251 29.45 -4.71 -16.90
C ASP A 251 29.78 -5.50 -18.17
N GLY A 252 30.23 -4.79 -19.21
CA GLY A 252 30.66 -5.38 -20.48
C GLY A 252 29.54 -5.65 -21.49
N ILE A 253 28.27 -5.34 -21.17
CA ILE A 253 27.15 -5.46 -22.11
C ILE A 253 26.73 -4.09 -22.63
N GLY A 254 26.87 -3.87 -23.94
CA GLY A 254 26.35 -2.68 -24.61
C GLY A 254 24.83 -2.73 -24.85
N GLU A 255 24.21 -1.56 -25.08
CA GLU A 255 22.75 -1.44 -25.29
C GLU A 255 22.22 -2.31 -26.44
N GLU A 256 22.96 -2.47 -27.54
CA GLU A 256 22.54 -3.30 -28.68
C GLU A 256 22.43 -4.78 -28.27
N ARG A 257 23.44 -5.30 -27.56
CA ARG A 257 23.42 -6.68 -27.06
C ARG A 257 22.34 -6.87 -26.00
N ALA A 258 22.15 -5.87 -25.13
CA ALA A 258 21.08 -5.85 -24.14
C ALA A 258 19.69 -5.94 -24.80
N TYR A 259 19.48 -5.16 -25.87
CA TYR A 259 18.23 -5.16 -26.64
C TYR A 259 17.96 -6.51 -27.28
N GLN A 260 18.97 -7.11 -27.93
CA GLN A 260 18.88 -8.45 -28.52
C GLN A 260 18.52 -9.50 -27.46
N LEU A 261 19.25 -9.53 -26.34
CA LEU A 261 18.98 -10.46 -25.25
C LEU A 261 17.55 -10.29 -24.70
N LEU A 262 17.10 -9.06 -24.47
CA LEU A 262 15.74 -8.80 -23.99
C LEU A 262 14.68 -9.27 -24.98
N SER A 263 14.94 -9.17 -26.29
CA SER A 263 14.04 -9.70 -27.30
C SER A 263 13.96 -11.23 -27.30
N GLU A 264 15.06 -11.92 -27.00
CA GLU A 264 15.14 -13.37 -26.83
C GLU A 264 14.34 -13.83 -25.60
N VAL A 265 14.38 -13.05 -24.51
CA VAL A 265 13.69 -13.36 -23.24
C VAL A 265 12.29 -12.73 -23.11
N ASN A 266 11.63 -12.44 -24.23
CA ASN A 266 10.27 -11.88 -24.28
C ASN A 266 10.07 -10.57 -23.49
N TRP A 267 11.10 -9.71 -23.45
CA TRP A 267 11.09 -8.42 -22.76
C TRP A 267 10.88 -8.52 -21.23
N ASP A 268 11.23 -9.66 -20.64
CA ASP A 268 11.36 -9.78 -19.19
C ASP A 268 12.76 -9.29 -18.75
N LEU A 269 12.81 -8.06 -18.26
CA LEU A 269 14.05 -7.42 -17.80
C LEU A 269 14.72 -8.19 -16.64
N ARG A 270 13.95 -8.78 -15.74
CA ARG A 270 14.51 -9.57 -14.62
C ARG A 270 15.22 -10.81 -15.15
N LYS A 271 14.57 -11.53 -16.05
CA LYS A 271 15.15 -12.70 -16.72
C LYS A 271 16.39 -12.30 -17.52
N GLY A 272 16.32 -11.22 -18.29
CA GLY A 272 17.44 -10.70 -19.08
C GLY A 272 18.66 -10.36 -18.22
N LEU A 273 18.46 -9.70 -17.07
CA LEU A 273 19.51 -9.39 -16.11
C LEU A 273 20.19 -10.66 -15.55
N LEU A 274 19.42 -11.70 -15.23
CA LEU A 274 19.98 -12.97 -14.72
C LEU A 274 20.76 -13.71 -15.82
N VAL A 275 20.20 -13.83 -17.02
CA VAL A 275 20.88 -14.49 -18.15
C VAL A 275 22.16 -13.75 -18.53
N ALA A 276 22.12 -12.41 -18.56
CA ALA A 276 23.29 -11.56 -18.73
C ALA A 276 24.37 -11.78 -17.66
N SER A 277 23.96 -12.18 -16.45
CA SER A 277 24.84 -12.51 -15.32
C SER A 277 25.30 -13.99 -15.32
N GLY A 278 25.06 -14.73 -16.40
CA GLY A 278 25.52 -16.12 -16.56
C GLY A 278 24.57 -17.19 -16.03
N TRP A 279 23.30 -16.85 -15.78
CA TRP A 279 22.26 -17.84 -15.50
C TRP A 279 21.78 -18.53 -16.78
N VAL A 280 21.39 -19.79 -16.66
CA VAL A 280 20.58 -20.48 -17.69
C VAL A 280 19.13 -19.97 -17.57
N GLU A 281 18.43 -19.80 -18.69
CA GLU A 281 17.09 -19.18 -18.69
C GLU A 281 16.06 -19.91 -17.80
N ASP A 282 16.07 -21.24 -17.82
CA ASP A 282 15.17 -22.04 -16.98
C ASP A 282 15.49 -21.90 -15.48
N GLU A 283 16.78 -21.86 -15.12
CA GLU A 283 17.23 -21.61 -13.75
C GLU A 283 16.84 -20.20 -13.29
N ALA A 284 16.99 -19.19 -14.16
CA ALA A 284 16.57 -17.83 -13.89
C ALA A 284 15.06 -17.76 -13.65
N THR A 285 14.27 -18.46 -14.47
CA THR A 285 12.81 -18.54 -14.31
C THR A 285 12.42 -19.14 -12.96
N LEU A 286 13.05 -20.26 -12.59
CA LEU A 286 12.81 -20.91 -11.30
C LEU A 286 13.21 -20.02 -10.12
N ALA A 287 14.35 -19.34 -10.21
CA ALA A 287 14.84 -18.47 -9.14
C ALA A 287 13.94 -17.23 -8.94
N LEU A 288 13.36 -16.69 -10.02
CA LEU A 288 12.41 -15.58 -9.96
C LEU A 288 11.09 -15.95 -9.28
N ALA A 289 10.68 -17.21 -9.32
CA ALA A 289 9.48 -17.68 -8.64
C ALA A 289 9.58 -17.56 -7.10
N GLY A 290 10.81 -17.51 -6.55
CA GLY A 290 11.03 -17.35 -5.12
C GLY A 290 10.79 -15.94 -4.57
N GLU A 291 10.55 -14.93 -5.41
CA GLU A 291 10.23 -13.53 -5.01
C GLU A 291 11.08 -12.98 -3.86
N ARG A 292 12.39 -13.20 -3.91
CA ARG A 292 13.36 -12.62 -2.96
C ARG A 292 13.95 -11.32 -3.50
N PRO A 293 14.62 -10.48 -2.67
CA PRO A 293 15.26 -9.27 -3.16
C PRO A 293 16.16 -9.55 -4.37
N PHE A 294 15.94 -8.80 -5.47
CA PHE A 294 16.52 -9.17 -6.77
C PHE A 294 18.05 -9.18 -6.75
N ARG A 295 18.66 -8.29 -5.96
CA ARG A 295 20.11 -8.20 -5.81
C ARG A 295 20.74 -9.49 -5.26
N GLU A 296 20.03 -10.27 -4.45
CA GLU A 296 20.51 -11.55 -3.94
C GLU A 296 20.62 -12.61 -5.05
N LEU A 297 19.81 -12.50 -6.11
CA LEU A 297 19.91 -13.39 -7.28
C LEU A 297 21.16 -13.08 -8.10
N LEU A 298 21.53 -11.80 -8.23
CA LEU A 298 22.73 -11.39 -8.95
C LEU A 298 24.03 -11.79 -8.22
N SER A 299 24.02 -11.84 -6.89
CA SER A 299 25.21 -12.21 -6.09
C SER A 299 25.36 -13.71 -5.85
N SER A 300 24.44 -14.55 -6.34
CA SER A 300 24.43 -16.00 -6.09
C SER A 300 25.32 -16.81 -7.06
N ARG A 301 26.02 -16.13 -7.98
CA ARG A 301 27.04 -16.68 -8.88
C ARG A 301 28.17 -15.65 -9.01
#